data_AF-A0AAE3VY40-F1
#
_entry.id   AF-A0AAE3VY40-F1
#
_cell.length_a   1.000
_cell.length_b   1.000
_cell.length_c   1.000
_cell.angle_alpha   90.00
_cell.angle_beta   90.00
_cell.angle_gamma   90.00
#
_symmetry.space_group_name_H-M   'P 1'
#
loop_
_entity.id
_entity.type
_entity.pdbx_description
1 polymer ?
#
loop_
_entity_poly.entity_id
_entity_poly.type
_entity_poly.pdbx_seq_one_letter_code
_entity_poly.pdbx_strand_id
1 'polypeptide(L)' 'MDNLTKIAGLGPKSAQALQAAGITTYAELAAAGEAGVRAALTAAGIRATASVPNWPVQARALADQKNA' A
#
# COMPACT_ATOMS: atom_id res chain seq x y z
N MET A 1 7.91 3.00 -10.09
CA MET A 1 7.20 3.42 -8.87
C MET A 1 5.77 3.79 -9.25
N ASP A 2 4.80 3.21 -8.56
CA ASP A 2 3.38 3.51 -8.75
C ASP A 2 2.91 4.56 -7.76
N ASN A 3 1.82 5.23 -8.13
CA ASN A 3 1.20 6.21 -7.26
C ASN A 3 0.23 5.52 -6.28
N LEU A 4 0.77 5.02 -5.16
CA LEU A 4 -0.02 4.36 -4.12
C LEU A 4 -1.15 5.25 -3.56
N THR A 5 -1.05 6.59 -3.68
CA THR A 5 -2.11 7.51 -3.23
C THR A 5 -3.38 7.43 -4.07
N LYS A 6 -3.40 6.65 -5.17
CA LYS A 6 -4.64 6.31 -5.90
C LYS A 6 -5.57 5.39 -5.10
N ILE A 7 -5.04 4.68 -4.09
CA ILE A 7 -5.83 3.78 -3.25
C ILE A 7 -6.61 4.61 -2.23
N ALA A 8 -7.92 4.37 -2.15
CA ALA A 8 -8.79 5.11 -1.26
C ALA A 8 -8.41 4.89 0.22
N GLY A 9 -8.19 5.99 0.95
CA GLY A 9 -7.75 5.96 2.34
C GLY A 9 -6.23 5.79 2.52
N LEU A 10 -5.46 5.59 1.45
CA LEU A 10 -4.00 5.59 1.49
C LEU A 10 -3.47 7.01 1.28
N GLY A 11 -3.14 7.67 2.39
CA GLY A 11 -2.59 9.03 2.38
C GLY A 11 -1.09 9.08 2.01
N PRO A 12 -0.57 10.28 1.68
CA PRO A 12 0.83 10.45 1.28
C PRO A 12 1.84 9.98 2.33
N LYS A 13 1.55 10.13 3.63
CA LYS A 13 2.42 9.60 4.70
C LYS A 13 2.49 8.07 4.69
N SER A 14 1.35 7.41 4.49
CA SER A 14 1.27 5.95 4.37
C SER A 14 2.02 5.46 3.13
N ALA A 15 1.86 6.15 2.00
CA ALA A 15 2.60 5.87 0.78
C ALA A 15 4.12 5.97 0.98
N GLN A 16 4.59 7.02 1.66
CA GLN A 16 6.00 7.17 1.99
C GLN A 16 6.52 6.06 2.91
N ALA A 17 5.74 5.67 3.93
CA ALA A 17 6.11 4.55 4.80
C ALA A 17 6.22 3.23 4.04
N LEU A 18 5.29 2.96 3.13
CA LEU A 18 5.33 1.79 2.25
C LEU A 18 6.55 1.82 1.33
N GLN A 19 6.84 2.97 0.72
CA GLN A 19 8.03 3.16 -0.12
C GLN A 19 9.33 2.97 0.67
N ALA A 20 9.40 3.47 1.90
CA ALA A 20 10.54 3.27 2.80
C ALA A 20 10.73 1.79 3.16
N ALA A 21 9.65 1.01 3.20
CA ALA A 21 9.68 -0.44 3.38
C ALA A 21 9.96 -1.22 2.07
N GLY A 22 10.21 -0.54 0.96
CA GLY A 22 10.45 -1.14 -0.36
C GLY A 22 9.19 -1.47 -1.16
N ILE A 23 8.00 -1.13 -0.66
CA ILE A 23 6.72 -1.31 -1.36
C ILE A 23 6.47 -0.06 -2.21
N THR A 24 6.86 -0.12 -3.48
CA THR A 24 6.84 1.04 -4.38
C THR A 24 5.89 0.88 -5.56
N THR A 25 5.32 -0.32 -5.73
CA THR A 25 4.40 -0.66 -6.83
C THR A 25 3.09 -1.26 -6.31
N TYR A 26 2.05 -1.26 -7.15
CA TYR A 26 0.77 -1.90 -6.77
C TYR A 26 0.90 -3.41 -6.61
N ALA A 27 1.76 -4.05 -7.42
CA ALA A 27 2.02 -5.49 -7.34
C ALA A 27 2.71 -5.88 -6.02
N GLU A 28 3.73 -5.12 -5.60
CA GLU A 28 4.40 -5.32 -4.31
C GLU A 28 3.43 -5.10 -3.15
N LEU A 29 2.58 -4.07 -3.23
CA LEU A 29 1.58 -3.79 -2.20
C LEU A 29 0.54 -4.92 -2.08
N ALA A 30 0.07 -5.43 -3.22
CA ALA A 30 -0.82 -6.58 -3.27
C ALA A 30 -0.17 -7.85 -2.72
N ALA A 31 1.12 -8.08 -3.03
CA ALA A 31 1.88 -9.23 -2.56
C ALA A 31 2.22 -9.16 -1.07
N ALA A 32 2.54 -7.97 -0.55
CA ALA A 32 2.81 -7.74 0.87
C ALA A 32 1.58 -8.00 1.75
N GLY A 33 0.38 -7.78 1.19
CA GLY A 33 -0.88 -7.99 1.90
C GLY A 33 -1.03 -7.07 3.11
N GLU A 34 -2.07 -7.34 3.91
CA GLU A 34 -2.38 -6.51 5.08
C GLU A 34 -1.26 -6.51 6.13
N ALA A 35 -0.65 -7.69 6.36
CA ALA A 35 0.41 -7.85 7.34
C ALA A 35 1.65 -7.02 6.99
N GLY A 36 2.10 -7.06 5.73
CA GLY A 36 3.25 -6.27 5.27
C GLY A 36 2.98 -4.77 5.34
N VAL A 37 1.76 -4.35 4.97
CA VAL A 37 1.34 -2.95 5.10
C VAL A 37 1.37 -2.49 6.55
N ARG A 38 0.78 -3.27 7.47
CA ARG A 38 0.78 -2.92 8.90
C ARG A 38 2.21 -2.83 9.44
N ALA A 39 3.09 -3.77 9.08
CA ALA A 39 4.48 -3.75 9.48
C ALA A 39 5.21 -2.48 8.99
N ALA A 40 5.02 -2.10 7.72
CA ALA A 40 5.60 -0.88 7.16
C ALA A 40 5.09 0.39 7.85
N LEU A 41 3.78 0.46 8.13
CA LEU A 41 3.20 1.59 8.86
C LEU A 41 3.73 1.66 10.29
N THR A 42 3.81 0.53 11.00
CA THR A 42 4.36 0.47 12.36
C THR A 42 5.84 0.87 12.39
N ALA A 43 6.65 0.43 11.43
CA ALA A 43 8.06 0.84 11.31
C ALA A 43 8.22 2.35 11.11
N ALA A 44 7.26 2.97 10.41
CA ALA A 44 7.21 4.43 10.23
C ALA A 44 6.52 5.19 11.39
N GLY A 45 6.09 4.50 12.44
CA GLY A 45 5.33 5.11 13.55
C GLY A 45 3.92 5.59 13.16
N ILE A 46 3.38 5.09 12.04
CA ILE A 46 2.04 5.43 11.56
C ILE A 46 1.03 4.43 12.11
N ARG A 47 -0.08 4.94 12.64
CA ARG A 47 -1.20 4.11 13.08
C ARG A 47 -1.97 3.60 11.86
N ALA A 48 -2.13 2.27 11.78
CA ALA A 48 -2.97 1.64 10.77
C ALA A 48 -4.41 2.17 10.86
N THR A 49 -4.98 2.54 9.71
CA THR A 49 -6.37 2.98 9.59
C THR A 49 -7.28 1.79 9.32
N ALA A 50 -8.60 1.98 9.47
CA ALA A 50 -9.59 0.96 9.12
C ALA A 50 -9.58 0.59 7.61
N SER A 51 -8.96 1.42 6.76
CA SER A 51 -8.85 1.17 5.32
C SER A 51 -7.69 0.23 4.95
N VAL A 52 -6.76 -0.04 5.87
CA VAL A 52 -5.56 -0.87 5.61
C VAL A 52 -5.88 -2.25 5.01
N PRO A 53 -6.88 -3.00 5.48
CA PRO A 53 -7.26 -4.28 4.86
C PRO A 53 -7.68 -4.16 3.38
N ASN A 54 -8.19 -2.99 2.97
CA ASN A 54 -8.67 -2.77 1.61
C ASN A 54 -7.57 -2.30 0.65
N TRP A 55 -6.42 -1.84 1.16
CA TRP A 55 -5.34 -1.34 0.30
C TRP A 55 -4.74 -2.42 -0.60
N PRO A 56 -4.39 -3.63 -0.12
CA PRO A 56 -3.86 -4.69 -0.97
C PRO A 56 -4.86 -5.14 -2.04
N VAL A 57 -6.15 -5.16 -1.70
CA VAL A 57 -7.24 -5.53 -2.62
C VAL A 57 -7.35 -4.52 -3.76
N GLN A 58 -7.36 -3.23 -3.45
CA GLN A 58 -7.37 -2.17 -4.47
C GLN A 58 -6.07 -2.14 -5.27
N ALA A 59 -4.93 -2.35 -4.60
CA ALA A 59 -3.63 -2.46 -5.27
C ALA A 59 -3.63 -3.59 -6.29
N ARG A 60 -4.21 -4.76 -5.95
CA ARG A 60 -4.33 -5.86 -6.90
C ARG A 60 -5.14 -5.46 -8.14
N ALA A 61 -6.30 -4.85 -7.94
CA ALA A 61 -7.14 -4.38 -9.06
C ALA A 61 -6.42 -3.34 -9.93
N LEU A 62 -5.67 -2.41 -9.33
CA LEU A 62 -4.87 -1.41 -10.06
C LEU A 62 -3.67 -2.03 -10.77
N ALA A 63 -3.02 -3.03 -10.17
CA ALA A 63 -1.93 -3.79 -10.80
C ALA A 63 -2.43 -4.55 -12.02
N ASP A 64 -3.58 -5.22 -11.89
CA ASP A 64 -4.21 -5.96 -12.99
C ASP A 64 -4.65 -5.00 -14.12
N GLN A 65 -5.22 -3.83 -13.79
CA GLN A 65 -5.56 -2.79 -14.79
C GLN A 65 -4.33 -2.19 -15.49
N LYS A 66 -3.20 -2.07 -14.79
CA LYS A 66 -1.95 -1.54 -15.34
C LYS A 66 -1.26 -2.53 -16.29
N ASN A 67 -1.53 -3.82 -16.13
CA ASN A 67 -0.94 -4.89 -16.94
C ASN A 67 -1.83 -5.34 -18.11
N ALA A 68 -2.97 -4.68 -18.33
CA ALA A 68 -3.87 -4.89 -19.46
C ALA A 68 -3.55 -3.91 -20.61
#